data_AF-A0A058Z736-F1
#
_entry.id   AF-A0A058Z736-F1
#
_cell.length_a   1.000
_cell.length_b   1.000
_cell.length_c   1.000
_cell.angle_alpha   90.00
_cell.angle_beta   90.00
_cell.angle_gamma   90.00
#
_symmetry.space_group_name_H-M   'P 1'
#
loop_
_entity.id
_entity.type
_entity.pdbx_description
1 polymer ?
#
loop_
_entity_poly.entity_id
_entity_poly.type
_entity_poly.pdbx_seq_one_letter_code
_entity_poly.pdbx_strand_id
1 'polypeptide(L)'
;MDSNDRPAHSGPRHPPGDLDDIFGSALNVEESLQEVGFEDGFNDGLKAGLFEGVDLGLAKGFQLGRELGFYRGISLACRRHYGEAITPRLLAALNALDEQPARVPLHDPQDPSLLEALAAVRSKYNIVMVQHRGRLRYGPGESPMSF
;
A
#
# COMPACT_ATOMS: atom_id res chain seq x y z
N MET A 1 -41.31 27.48 76.06
CA MET A 1 -39.92 27.05 76.30
C MET A 1 -39.49 26.24 75.10
N ASP A 2 -38.21 26.37 74.75
CA ASP A 2 -37.49 25.83 73.59
C ASP A 2 -37.64 26.64 72.29
N SER A 3 -36.84 27.70 72.10
CA SER A 3 -35.39 27.73 71.77
C SER A 3 -35.11 27.31 70.33
N ASN A 4 -34.84 28.33 69.52
CA ASN A 4 -33.99 28.41 68.32
C ASN A 4 -33.11 27.18 68.00
N ASP A 5 -33.08 26.75 66.72
CA ASP A 5 -31.84 26.72 65.91
C ASP A 5 -32.11 26.23 64.48
N ARG A 6 -31.84 27.10 63.50
CA ARG A 6 -31.71 26.75 62.07
C ARG A 6 -30.25 26.36 61.79
N PRO A 7 -29.96 25.31 61.01
CA PRO A 7 -28.70 25.23 60.30
C PRO A 7 -28.84 25.93 58.94
N ALA A 8 -28.14 27.04 58.79
CA ALA A 8 -27.89 27.67 57.51
C ALA A 8 -26.91 26.80 56.71
N HIS A 9 -27.40 26.01 55.76
CA HIS A 9 -26.54 25.44 54.73
C HIS A 9 -26.28 26.49 53.65
N SER A 10 -25.18 27.21 53.87
CA SER A 10 -24.44 28.02 52.93
C SER A 10 -23.66 27.11 51.96
N GLY A 11 -24.30 26.66 50.89
CA GLY A 11 -23.56 26.45 49.64
C GLY A 11 -23.23 27.82 49.04
N PRO A 12 -22.11 28.00 48.31
CA PRO A 12 -21.85 29.27 47.63
C PRO A 12 -22.99 29.52 46.65
N ARG A 13 -23.87 30.47 47.00
CA ARG A 13 -24.85 31.01 46.05
C ARG A 13 -24.05 31.90 45.12
N HIS A 14 -23.72 31.41 43.94
CA HIS A 14 -23.22 32.27 42.88
C HIS A 14 -24.24 33.40 42.66
N PRO A 15 -23.79 34.67 42.75
CA PRO A 15 -24.68 35.80 42.52
C PRO A 15 -25.21 35.74 41.09
N PRO A 16 -26.50 36.03 40.85
CA PRO A 16 -27.01 36.15 39.50
C PRO A 16 -26.43 37.42 38.87
N GLY A 17 -25.40 37.26 38.03
CA GLY A 17 -24.91 38.34 37.18
C GLY A 17 -23.42 38.67 37.25
N ASP A 18 -22.52 37.69 37.39
CA ASP A 18 -21.13 37.93 36.99
C ASP A 18 -21.07 37.98 35.45
N LEU A 19 -21.14 39.21 34.92
CA LEU A 19 -20.94 39.48 33.49
C LEU A 19 -19.60 38.92 32.99
N ASP A 20 -18.61 38.84 33.89
CA ASP A 20 -17.29 38.24 33.63
C ASP A 20 -17.37 36.72 33.34
N ASP A 21 -18.39 36.01 33.83
CA ASP A 21 -18.59 34.57 33.57
C ASP A 21 -19.36 34.34 32.25
N ILE A 22 -20.28 35.26 31.91
CA ILE A 22 -21.06 35.21 30.65
C ILE A 22 -20.20 35.60 29.45
N PHE A 23 -19.38 36.65 29.58
CA PHE A 23 -18.47 37.13 28.52
C PHE A 23 -17.06 36.55 28.61
N GLY A 24 -16.70 35.87 29.71
CA GLY A 24 -15.41 35.19 29.85
C GLY A 24 -15.19 34.09 28.80
N SER A 25 -16.26 33.34 28.48
CA SER A 25 -16.23 32.37 27.38
C SER A 25 -16.11 33.04 26.00
N ALA A 26 -16.69 34.25 25.83
CA ALA A 26 -16.65 35.02 24.58
C ALA A 26 -15.24 35.58 24.27
N LEU A 27 -14.40 35.76 25.29
CA LEU A 27 -13.06 36.33 25.14
C LEU A 27 -12.05 35.34 24.54
N ASN A 28 -12.21 34.04 24.81
CA ASN A 28 -11.30 32.97 24.37
C ASN A 28 -11.92 32.03 23.30
N VAL A 29 -13.00 32.46 22.64
CA VAL A 29 -13.70 31.64 21.63
C VAL A 29 -12.76 31.24 20.50
N GLU A 30 -11.94 32.17 20.01
CA GLU A 30 -11.00 31.91 18.92
C GLU A 30 -10.00 30.79 19.26
N GLU A 31 -9.37 30.89 20.44
CA GLU A 31 -8.41 29.89 20.93
C GLU A 31 -9.10 28.53 21.11
N SER A 32 -10.30 28.50 21.69
CA SER A 32 -11.06 27.26 21.87
C SER A 32 -11.48 26.62 20.54
N LEU A 33 -11.89 27.40 19.54
CA LEU A 33 -12.25 26.91 18.21
C LEU A 33 -11.02 26.43 17.45
N GLN A 34 -9.87 27.07 17.66
CA GLN A 34 -8.61 26.65 17.07
C GLN A 34 -8.13 25.32 17.65
N GLU A 35 -8.25 25.13 18.97
CA GLU A 35 -7.96 23.86 19.64
C GLU A 35 -8.88 22.75 19.14
N VAL A 36 -10.20 22.98 19.13
CA VAL A 36 -11.19 22.02 18.62
C VAL A 36 -10.92 21.68 17.16
N GLY A 37 -10.72 22.67 16.31
CA GLY A 37 -10.44 22.46 14.89
C GLY A 37 -9.13 21.72 14.63
N PHE A 38 -8.09 21.96 15.44
CA PHE A 38 -6.84 21.22 15.38
C PHE A 38 -7.03 19.77 15.82
N GLU A 39 -7.70 19.52 16.95
CA GLU A 39 -7.92 18.18 17.47
C GLU A 39 -8.79 17.34 16.52
N ASP A 40 -9.87 17.93 16.00
CA ASP A 40 -10.74 17.29 14.99
C ASP A 40 -9.95 16.99 13.72
N GLY A 41 -9.25 17.99 13.17
CA GLY A 41 -8.47 17.83 11.93
C GLY A 41 -7.34 16.80 12.08
N PHE A 42 -6.66 16.77 13.22
CA PHE A 42 -5.62 15.78 13.52
C PHE A 42 -6.21 14.36 13.60
N ASN A 43 -7.30 14.19 14.35
CA ASN A 43 -7.96 12.90 14.51
C ASN A 43 -8.51 12.37 13.18
N ASP A 44 -9.11 13.23 12.37
CA ASP A 44 -9.63 12.85 11.06
C ASP A 44 -8.50 12.55 10.06
N GLY A 45 -7.44 13.35 10.06
CA GLY A 45 -6.24 13.09 9.27
C GLY A 45 -5.59 11.74 9.62
N LEU A 46 -5.53 11.40 10.90
CA LEU A 46 -4.97 10.12 11.36
C LEU A 46 -5.82 8.92 10.92
N LYS A 47 -7.15 9.02 11.03
CA LYS A 47 -8.08 7.98 10.54
C LYS A 47 -8.00 7.82 9.03
N ALA A 48 -8.05 8.94 8.30
CA ALA A 48 -8.00 8.95 6.84
C ALA A 48 -6.68 8.38 6.32
N GLY A 49 -5.55 8.82 6.89
CA GLY A 49 -4.22 8.35 6.50
C GLY A 49 -4.02 6.85 6.76
N LEU A 50 -4.56 6.32 7.87
CA LEU A 50 -4.52 4.89 8.15
C LEU A 50 -5.32 4.10 7.12
N PHE A 51 -6.55 4.53 6.82
CA PHE A 51 -7.41 3.86 5.86
C PHE A 51 -6.81 3.87 4.46
N GLU A 52 -6.37 5.03 3.99
CA GLU A 52 -5.73 5.18 2.68
C GLU A 52 -4.45 4.36 2.58
N GLY A 53 -3.62 4.36 3.63
CA GLY A 53 -2.38 3.59 3.67
C GLY A 53 -2.62 2.08 3.55
N VAL A 54 -3.62 1.56 4.25
CA VAL A 54 -4.00 0.13 4.19
C VAL A 54 -4.53 -0.23 2.80
N ASP A 55 -5.47 0.55 2.26
CA ASP A 55 -6.08 0.29 0.96
C ASP A 55 -5.04 0.35 -0.16
N LEU A 56 -4.20 1.38 -0.16
CA LEU A 56 -3.13 1.54 -1.15
C LEU A 56 -2.11 0.41 -1.02
N GLY A 57 -1.68 0.09 0.20
CA GLY A 57 -0.73 -0.99 0.47
C GLY A 57 -1.22 -2.34 -0.04
N LEU A 58 -2.48 -2.68 0.24
CA LEU A 58 -3.11 -3.91 -0.24
C LEU A 58 -3.22 -3.94 -1.77
N ALA A 59 -3.70 -2.87 -2.38
CA ALA A 59 -3.86 -2.79 -3.83
C ALA A 59 -2.51 -2.93 -4.56
N LYS A 60 -1.47 -2.22 -4.10
CA LYS A 60 -0.13 -2.27 -4.69
C LYS A 60 0.57 -3.60 -4.42
N GLY A 61 0.46 -4.12 -3.21
CA GLY A 61 1.01 -5.44 -2.85
C GLY A 61 0.40 -6.55 -3.70
N PHE A 62 -0.93 -6.54 -3.88
CA PHE A 62 -1.60 -7.50 -4.76
C PHE A 62 -1.18 -7.35 -6.22
N GLN A 63 -1.09 -6.13 -6.74
CA GLN A 63 -0.63 -5.88 -8.11
C GLN A 63 0.77 -6.47 -8.35
N LEU A 64 1.68 -6.24 -7.41
CA LEU A 64 3.05 -6.76 -7.44
C LEU A 64 3.09 -8.29 -7.37
N GLY A 65 2.42 -8.87 -6.38
CA GLY A 65 2.36 -10.32 -6.19
C GLY A 65 1.74 -11.04 -7.38
N ARG A 66 0.66 -10.48 -7.95
CA ARG A 66 0.03 -11.01 -9.16
C ARG A 66 0.98 -11.00 -10.34
N GLU A 67 1.70 -9.90 -10.55
CA GLU A 67 2.63 -9.78 -11.67
C GLU A 67 3.76 -10.81 -11.56
N LEU A 68 4.42 -10.91 -10.40
CA LEU A 68 5.50 -11.89 -10.19
C LEU A 68 4.99 -13.33 -10.27
N GLY A 69 3.83 -13.61 -9.67
CA GLY A 69 3.17 -14.91 -9.75
C GLY A 69 2.81 -15.30 -11.18
N PHE A 70 2.36 -14.35 -12.00
CA PHE A 70 2.07 -14.57 -13.42
C PHE A 70 3.33 -14.99 -14.18
N TYR A 71 4.46 -14.29 -14.01
CA TYR A 71 5.72 -14.66 -14.68
C TYR A 71 6.22 -16.04 -14.28
N ARG A 72 6.13 -16.38 -12.99
CA ARG A 72 6.45 -17.73 -12.52
C ARG A 72 5.51 -18.78 -13.13
N GLY A 73 4.23 -18.46 -13.24
CA GLY A 73 3.22 -19.31 -13.88
C GLY A 73 3.54 -19.58 -15.35
N ILE A 74 3.92 -18.55 -16.12
CA ILE A 74 4.36 -18.70 -17.51
C ILE A 74 5.59 -19.59 -17.60
N SER A 75 6.57 -19.40 -16.71
CA SER A 75 7.77 -20.23 -16.70
C SER A 75 7.45 -21.72 -16.54
N LEU A 76 6.62 -22.04 -15.54
CA LEU A 76 6.17 -23.42 -15.29
C LEU A 76 5.34 -23.97 -16.45
N ALA A 77 4.43 -23.18 -17.00
CA ALA A 77 3.57 -23.58 -18.11
C ALA A 77 4.38 -23.89 -19.38
N CYS A 78 5.37 -23.05 -19.73
CA CYS A 78 6.26 -23.30 -20.87
C CYS A 78 7.08 -24.58 -20.67
N ARG A 79 7.64 -24.80 -19.48
CA ARG A 79 8.40 -26.03 -19.17
C ARG A 79 7.52 -27.27 -19.30
N ARG A 80 6.29 -27.22 -18.77
CA ARG A 80 5.33 -28.32 -18.88
C ARG A 80 4.87 -28.57 -20.32
N HIS A 81 4.61 -27.51 -21.07
CA HIS A 81 4.13 -27.61 -22.44
C HIS A 81 5.18 -28.18 -23.39
N TYR A 82 6.44 -27.75 -23.26
CA TYR A 82 7.51 -28.20 -24.15
C TYR A 82 8.23 -29.46 -23.68
N GLY A 83 8.30 -29.71 -22.37
CA GLY A 83 9.02 -30.86 -21.82
C GLY A 83 10.45 -30.95 -22.38
N GLU A 84 10.81 -32.14 -22.87
CA GLU A 84 12.12 -32.40 -23.48
C GLU A 84 12.37 -31.64 -24.78
N ALA A 85 11.31 -31.18 -25.45
CA ALA A 85 11.45 -30.47 -26.71
C ALA A 85 11.94 -29.02 -26.50
N ILE A 86 12.07 -28.52 -25.27
CA ILE A 86 12.44 -27.14 -24.98
C ILE A 86 13.77 -26.75 -25.63
N THR A 87 13.82 -25.59 -26.31
CA THR A 87 15.09 -25.16 -26.92
C THR A 87 16.06 -24.68 -25.85
N PRO A 88 17.38 -24.81 -26.06
CA PRO A 88 18.38 -24.26 -25.14
C PRO A 88 18.20 -22.75 -24.91
N ARG A 89 17.83 -22.00 -25.96
CA ARG A 89 17.55 -20.55 -25.88
C ARG A 89 16.34 -20.22 -25.01
N LEU A 90 15.24 -20.97 -25.17
CA LEU A 90 14.05 -20.78 -24.34
C LEU A 90 14.32 -21.19 -22.88
N LEU A 91 15.02 -22.30 -22.67
CA LEU A 91 15.40 -22.76 -21.33
C LEU A 91 16.28 -21.73 -20.60
N ALA A 92 17.26 -21.13 -21.29
CA ALA A 92 18.08 -20.07 -20.72
C ALA A 92 17.25 -18.83 -20.35
N ALA A 93 16.32 -18.41 -21.22
CA ALA A 93 15.42 -17.29 -20.94
C ALA A 93 14.50 -17.57 -19.73
N LEU A 94 14.01 -18.80 -19.60
CA LEU A 94 13.18 -19.23 -18.47
C LEU A 94 13.95 -19.28 -17.15
N ASN A 95 15.19 -19.78 -17.16
CA ASN A 95 16.05 -19.75 -15.97
C ASN A 95 16.30 -18.31 -15.51
N ALA A 96 16.62 -17.41 -16.46
CA ALA A 96 16.79 -15.99 -16.14
C ALA A 96 15.51 -15.35 -15.60
N LEU A 97 14.33 -15.75 -16.08
CA LEU A 97 13.04 -15.29 -15.56
C LEU A 97 12.74 -15.83 -14.15
N ASP A 98 13.21 -17.02 -13.82
CA ASP A 98 13.01 -17.64 -12.50
C ASP A 98 13.94 -17.04 -11.42
N GLU A 99 15.15 -16.63 -11.79
CA GLU A 99 16.13 -16.07 -10.87
C GLU A 99 15.89 -14.58 -10.55
N GLN A 100 15.41 -13.81 -11.53
CA GLN A 100 15.31 -12.36 -11.39
C GLN A 100 14.32 -11.89 -10.31
N PRO A 101 13.15 -12.53 -10.08
CA PRO A 101 12.21 -12.14 -9.02
C PRO A 101 12.79 -12.16 -7.61
N ALA A 102 13.83 -12.97 -7.34
CA ALA A 102 14.49 -13.02 -6.02
C ALA A 102 15.22 -11.72 -5.66
N ARG A 103 15.45 -10.83 -6.62
CA ARG A 103 16.11 -9.53 -6.43
C ARG A 103 15.12 -8.38 -6.17
N VAL A 104 13.81 -8.66 -6.18
CA VAL A 104 12.80 -7.63 -5.95
C VAL A 104 12.68 -7.38 -4.44
N PRO A 105 12.87 -6.14 -3.96
CA PRO A 105 12.79 -5.80 -2.54
C PRO A 105 11.33 -5.79 -2.08
N LEU A 106 10.74 -6.97 -1.84
CA LEU A 106 9.32 -7.11 -1.45
C LEU A 106 9.02 -6.62 -0.03
N HIS A 107 10.05 -6.50 0.81
CA HIS A 107 9.91 -6.10 2.21
C HIS A 107 9.94 -4.58 2.42
N ASP A 108 10.38 -3.82 1.41
CA ASP A 108 10.43 -2.37 1.45
C ASP A 108 9.76 -1.78 0.20
N PRO A 109 8.48 -1.35 0.31
CA PRO A 109 7.77 -0.75 -0.82
C PRO A 109 8.30 0.63 -1.22
N GLN A 110 9.16 1.25 -0.41
CA GLN A 110 9.78 2.55 -0.68
C GLN A 110 11.22 2.40 -1.21
N ASP A 111 11.70 1.17 -1.40
CA ASP A 111 13.02 0.93 -1.95
C ASP A 111 13.13 1.54 -3.37
N PRO A 112 14.07 2.47 -3.61
CA PRO A 112 14.21 3.13 -4.91
C PRO A 112 14.54 2.15 -6.04
N SER A 113 15.11 0.98 -5.74
CA SER A 113 15.46 -0.05 -6.70
C SER A 113 14.27 -0.94 -7.12
N LEU A 114 13.14 -0.87 -6.42
CA LEU A 114 11.97 -1.73 -6.67
C LEU A 114 11.50 -1.66 -8.14
N LEU A 115 11.37 -0.45 -8.67
CA LEU A 115 10.89 -0.23 -10.04
C LEU A 115 11.88 -0.76 -11.09
N GLU A 116 13.18 -0.60 -10.84
CA GLU A 116 14.23 -1.12 -11.70
C GLU A 116 14.27 -2.66 -11.68
N ALA A 117 14.16 -3.26 -10.49
CA ALA A 117 14.09 -4.70 -10.33
C ALA A 117 12.88 -5.29 -11.09
N LEU A 118 11.71 -4.64 -11.02
CA LEU A 118 10.52 -5.04 -11.77
C LEU A 118 10.69 -4.89 -13.29
N ALA A 119 11.28 -3.78 -13.74
CA ALA A 119 11.60 -3.59 -15.15
C ALA A 119 12.53 -4.70 -15.67
N ALA A 120 13.49 -5.14 -14.86
CA ALA A 120 14.35 -6.24 -15.21
C ALA A 120 13.60 -7.58 -15.32
N VAL A 121 12.68 -7.90 -14.41
CA VAL A 121 11.82 -9.10 -14.51
C VAL A 121 10.97 -9.07 -15.78
N ARG A 122 10.31 -7.93 -16.06
CA ARG A 122 9.52 -7.71 -17.30
C ARG A 122 10.34 -7.93 -18.56
N SER A 123 11.60 -7.47 -18.56
CA SER A 123 12.53 -7.69 -19.68
C SER A 123 12.81 -9.17 -19.91
N LYS A 124 13.05 -9.96 -18.85
CA LYS A 124 13.22 -11.42 -18.98
C LYS A 124 11.97 -12.09 -19.54
N TYR A 125 10.79 -11.68 -19.07
CA TYR A 125 9.53 -12.19 -19.60
C TYR A 125 9.38 -11.91 -21.09
N ASN A 126 9.69 -10.70 -21.54
CA ASN A 126 9.64 -10.36 -22.97
C ASN A 126 10.57 -11.25 -23.81
N ILE A 127 11.77 -11.55 -23.31
CA ILE A 127 12.70 -12.48 -23.98
C ILE A 127 12.06 -13.87 -24.09
N VAL A 128 11.45 -14.40 -23.03
CA VAL A 128 10.71 -15.67 -23.06
C VAL A 128 9.62 -15.64 -24.13
N MET A 129 8.85 -14.55 -24.21
CA MET A 129 7.79 -14.40 -25.21
C MET A 129 8.31 -14.36 -26.64
N VAL A 130 9.46 -13.73 -26.89
CA VAL A 130 10.11 -13.74 -28.22
C VAL A 130 10.53 -15.17 -28.58
N GLN A 131 11.19 -15.88 -27.66
CA GLN A 131 11.63 -17.27 -27.91
C GLN A 131 10.44 -18.21 -28.15
N HIS A 132 9.38 -18.08 -27.34
CA HIS A 132 8.15 -18.83 -27.46
C HIS A 132 7.44 -18.59 -28.80
N ARG A 133 7.28 -17.32 -29.21
CA ARG A 133 6.65 -16.94 -30.49
C ARG A 133 7.47 -17.38 -31.69
N GLY A 134 8.79 -17.28 -31.62
CA GLY A 134 9.68 -17.80 -32.68
C GLY A 134 9.41 -19.28 -32.93
N ARG A 135 9.21 -20.06 -31.87
CA ARG A 135 8.90 -21.49 -31.97
C ARG A 135 7.47 -21.79 -32.43
N LEU A 136 6.50 -20.93 -32.16
CA LEU A 136 5.16 -21.08 -32.73
C LEU A 136 5.15 -20.80 -34.24
N ARG A 137 6.07 -19.93 -34.71
CA ARG A 137 6.19 -19.55 -36.12
C ARG A 137 7.05 -20.51 -36.93
N TYR A 138 8.02 -21.16 -36.30
CA TYR A 138 8.89 -22.14 -36.94
C TYR A 138 8.83 -23.45 -36.16
N GLY A 139 8.30 -24.49 -36.80
CA GLY A 139 8.08 -25.80 -36.18
C GLY A 139 9.39 -26.46 -35.71
N PRO A 140 9.32 -27.55 -34.93
CA PRO A 140 10.51 -28.27 -34.50
C PRO A 140 11.32 -28.75 -35.71
N GLY A 141 12.46 -28.11 -35.96
CA GLY A 141 13.36 -28.43 -37.08
C GLY A 141 13.53 -27.33 -38.12
N GLU A 142 12.68 -26.32 -38.15
CA GLU A 142 12.83 -25.17 -39.04
C GLU A 142 13.45 -24.01 -38.25
N SER A 143 14.72 -23.71 -38.50
CA SER A 143 15.28 -22.41 -38.13
C SER A 143 15.08 -21.46 -39.30
N PRO A 144 14.81 -20.17 -39.08
CA PRO A 144 14.86 -19.19 -40.15
C PRO A 144 16.27 -19.25 -40.75
N MET A 145 16.34 -19.49 -42.06
CA MET A 145 17.56 -19.48 -42.85
C MET A 145 18.46 -18.34 -42.40
N SER A 146 19.64 -18.69 -41.89
CA SER A 146 20.71 -17.72 -41.64
C SER A 146 21.16 -17.20 -43.00
N PHE A 147 20.87 -15.94 -43.28
CA PHE A 147 21.58 -15.16 -44.29
C PHE A 147 22.90 -14.65 -43.72
#